data_AF-A0A1B0GP46-F1
#
_entry.id   AF-A0A1B0GP46-F1
#
_cell.length_a   1.000
_cell.length_b   1.000
_cell.length_c   1.000
_cell.angle_alpha   90.00
_cell.angle_beta   90.00
_cell.angle_gamma   90.00
#
_symmetry.space_group_name_H-M   'P 1'
#
loop_
_entity.id
_entity.type
_entity.pdbx_description
1 polymer ?
#
loop_
_entity_poly.entity_id
_entity_poly.type
_entity_poly.pdbx_seq_one_letter_code
_entity_poly.pdbx_strand_id
1 'polypeptide(L)'
;MRKTDYIDSVNSLNMKRRTLAGNCGVGVFVIALVAVVIAFSTPSWIVSDYRITGAKLDRLGLWVHCFRSLPDVNDDYQRRFFVGCRWVYDPFTTGYDEIRGFLLPAFMIITQFFFTLCMIGVLVGL
;
A
#
# COMPACT_ATOMS: atom_id res chain seq x y z
N MET A 1 -34.80 -14.52 44.18
CA MET A 1 -34.00 -14.12 43.01
C MET A 1 -32.59 -14.67 43.19
N ARG A 2 -32.03 -15.34 42.18
CA ARG A 2 -30.73 -16.02 42.27
C ARG A 2 -29.62 -15.01 41.97
N LYS A 3 -28.50 -15.07 42.71
CA LYS A 3 -27.36 -14.15 42.56
C LYS A 3 -26.81 -14.08 41.12
N THR A 4 -26.98 -15.14 40.35
CA THR A 4 -26.60 -15.27 38.94
C THR A 4 -27.39 -14.29 38.04
N ASP A 5 -28.70 -14.18 38.22
CA ASP A 5 -29.56 -13.32 37.38
C ASP A 5 -29.23 -11.81 37.53
N TYR A 6 -28.78 -11.41 38.73
CA TYR A 6 -28.35 -10.04 38.99
C TYR A 6 -27.04 -9.70 38.27
N ILE A 7 -26.08 -10.62 38.27
CA ILE A 7 -24.79 -10.43 37.59
C ILE A 7 -24.98 -10.39 36.07
N ASP A 8 -25.85 -11.23 35.51
CA ASP A 8 -26.14 -11.22 34.07
C ASP A 8 -26.86 -9.94 33.63
N SER A 9 -27.78 -9.43 34.45
CA SER A 9 -28.45 -8.14 34.21
C SER A 9 -27.48 -6.95 34.27
N VAL A 10 -26.60 -6.92 35.27
CA VAL A 10 -25.56 -5.88 35.40
C VAL A 10 -24.55 -5.94 34.25
N ASN A 11 -24.16 -7.14 33.79
CA ASN A 11 -23.29 -7.32 32.64
C ASN A 11 -23.96 -6.89 31.32
N SER A 12 -25.26 -7.16 31.15
CA SER A 12 -26.04 -6.70 30.00
C SER A 12 -26.25 -5.19 29.98
N LEU A 13 -26.35 -4.55 31.16
CA LEU A 13 -26.42 -3.09 31.28
C LEU A 13 -25.05 -2.44 31.05
N ASN A 14 -23.95 -3.12 31.41
CA ASN A 14 -22.58 -2.68 31.14
C ASN A 14 -22.17 -2.87 29.67
N MET A 15 -22.76 -3.83 28.97
CA MET A 15 -22.66 -3.92 27.51
C MET A 15 -23.44 -2.76 26.88
N LYS A 16 -22.74 -1.63 26.69
CA LYS A 16 -23.24 -0.46 25.96
C LYS A 16 -23.83 -0.94 24.63
N ARG A 17 -25.17 -0.95 24.52
CA ARG A 17 -25.90 -1.46 23.35
C ARG A 17 -25.38 -0.71 22.13
N ARG A 18 -24.56 -1.37 21.31
CA ARG A 18 -24.03 -0.80 20.07
C ARG A 18 -25.25 -0.49 19.21
N THR A 19 -25.39 0.76 18.80
CA THR A 19 -26.39 1.13 17.78
C THR A 19 -26.09 0.34 16.51
N LEU A 20 -27.10 0.05 15.69
CA LEU A 20 -26.89 -0.61 14.40
C LEU A 20 -25.82 0.12 13.57
N ALA A 21 -25.87 1.46 13.59
CA ALA A 21 -24.87 2.33 12.96
C ALA A 21 -23.45 2.11 13.52
N GLY A 22 -23.30 1.91 14.83
CA GLY A 22 -22.01 1.62 15.44
C GLY A 22 -21.42 0.28 15.00
N ASN A 23 -22.25 -0.75 14.82
CA ASN A 23 -21.78 -2.05 14.34
C ASN A 23 -21.40 -2.00 12.85
N CYS A 24 -22.21 -1.32 12.03
CA CYS A 24 -21.89 -1.08 10.62
C CYS A 24 -20.60 -0.26 10.46
N GLY A 25 -20.41 0.77 11.29
CA GLY A 25 -19.21 1.61 11.27
C GLY A 25 -17.94 0.83 11.55
N VAL A 26 -17.96 -0.08 12.54
CA VAL A 26 -16.83 -0.98 12.81
C VAL A 26 -16.56 -1.90 11.62
N GLY A 27 -17.60 -2.45 11.00
CA GLY A 27 -17.46 -3.29 9.81
C GLY A 27 -16.79 -2.56 8.64
N VAL A 28 -17.26 -1.36 8.32
CA VAL A 28 -16.67 -0.51 7.27
C VAL A 28 -15.22 -0.13 7.61
N PHE A 29 -14.93 0.17 8.87
CA PHE A 29 -13.58 0.50 9.32
C PHE A 29 -12.60 -0.67 9.09
N VAL A 30 -12.99 -1.90 9.44
CA VAL A 30 -12.15 -3.09 9.21
C VAL A 30 -11.90 -3.32 7.73
N ILE A 31 -12.93 -3.17 6.88
CA ILE A 31 -12.77 -3.30 5.43
C ILE A 31 -11.82 -2.22 4.89
N ALA A 32 -11.99 -0.97 5.33
CA ALA A 32 -11.12 0.14 4.96
C ALA A 32 -9.66 -0.12 5.37
N LEU A 33 -9.44 -0.63 6.58
CA LEU A 33 -8.11 -1.02 7.06
C LEU A 33 -7.46 -2.04 6.13
N VAL A 34 -8.14 -3.13 5.81
CA VAL A 34 -7.60 -4.18 4.93
C VAL A 34 -7.31 -3.61 3.54
N ALA A 35 -8.22 -2.81 2.99
CA ALA A 35 -8.03 -2.18 1.68
C ALA A 35 -6.82 -1.23 1.64
N VAL A 36 -6.63 -0.42 2.69
CA VAL A 36 -5.48 0.50 2.80
C VAL A 36 -4.17 -0.27 2.92
N VAL A 37 -4.13 -1.34 3.72
CA VAL A 37 -2.93 -2.19 3.84
C VAL A 37 -2.56 -2.83 2.49
N ILE A 38 -3.56 -3.34 1.75
CA ILE A 38 -3.33 -3.94 0.43
C ILE A 38 -2.85 -2.87 -0.55
N ALA A 39 -3.50 -1.70 -0.60
CA ALA A 39 -3.10 -0.62 -1.49
C ALA A 39 -1.69 -0.08 -1.16
N PHE A 40 -1.33 -0.01 0.12
CA PHE A 40 -0.02 0.41 0.57
C PHE A 40 1.09 -0.57 0.19
N SER A 41 0.82 -1.88 0.27
CA SER A 41 1.81 -2.93 0.02
C SER A 41 1.83 -3.45 -1.42
N THR A 42 0.82 -3.15 -2.23
CA THR A 42 0.69 -3.73 -3.57
C THR A 42 1.74 -3.20 -4.57
N PRO A 43 2.36 -4.08 -5.38
CA PRO A 43 3.25 -3.70 -6.47
C PRO A 43 2.50 -3.32 -7.76
N SER A 44 1.16 -3.34 -7.77
CA SER A 44 0.36 -3.29 -9.00
C SER A 44 -0.50 -2.02 -9.11
N TRP A 45 0.11 -0.85 -8.93
CA TRP A 45 -0.57 0.43 -9.12
C TRP A 45 -0.73 0.78 -10.59
N ILE A 46 0.34 0.56 -11.36
CA ILE A 46 0.32 0.67 -12.82
C ILE A 46 0.95 -0.60 -13.37
N VAL A 47 0.24 -1.26 -14.29
CA VAL A 47 0.70 -2.48 -14.94
C VAL A 47 0.81 -2.21 -16.43
N SER A 48 1.93 -2.59 -17.03
CA SER A 48 2.10 -2.51 -18.48
C SER A 48 1.25 -3.58 -19.17
N ASP A 49 0.66 -3.24 -20.32
CA ASP A 49 0.00 -4.23 -21.15
C ASP A 49 1.01 -5.27 -21.66
N TYR A 50 0.70 -6.55 -21.47
CA TYR A 50 1.56 -7.66 -21.88
C TYR A 50 1.70 -7.78 -23.40
N ARG A 51 0.74 -7.23 -24.17
CA ARG A 51 0.75 -7.27 -25.64
C ARG A 51 1.82 -6.35 -26.24
N ILE A 52 2.29 -5.36 -25.50
CA ILE A 52 3.33 -4.44 -25.95
C ILE A 52 4.69 -5.05 -25.63
N THR A 53 5.27 -5.75 -26.61
CA THR A 53 6.56 -6.45 -26.49
C THR A 53 7.75 -5.52 -26.26
N GLY A 54 7.60 -4.22 -26.51
CA GLY A 54 8.62 -3.19 -26.26
C GLY A 54 8.58 -2.54 -24.86
N ALA A 55 7.64 -2.92 -23.99
CA ALA A 55 7.49 -2.32 -22.68
C ALA A 55 8.70 -2.62 -21.77
N LYS A 56 9.32 -1.56 -21.23
CA LYS A 56 10.51 -1.65 -20.38
C LYS A 56 10.17 -1.90 -18.91
N LEU A 57 9.00 -1.41 -18.49
CA LEU A 57 8.41 -1.54 -17.17
C LEU A 57 7.33 -2.63 -17.21
N ASP A 58 7.26 -3.49 -16.19
CA ASP A 58 6.20 -4.50 -16.05
C ASP A 58 5.11 -4.03 -15.08
N ARG A 59 5.53 -3.65 -13.87
CA ARG A 59 4.62 -3.17 -12.80
C ARG A 59 5.28 -2.08 -12.00
N LEU A 60 4.57 -1.00 -11.77
CA LEU A 60 4.96 0.06 -10.85
C LEU A 60 4.05 -0.03 -9.64
N GLY A 61 4.63 -0.39 -8.50
CA GLY A 61 4.02 -0.28 -7.19
C GLY A 61 4.35 1.03 -6.50
N LEU A 62 3.84 1.17 -5.29
CA LEU A 62 4.11 2.34 -4.45
C LEU A 62 5.56 2.34 -3.95
N TRP A 63 6.06 1.17 -3.53
CA TRP A 63 7.39 1.00 -2.95
C TRP A 63 8.30 0.06 -3.76
N VAL A 64 7.73 -0.76 -4.63
CA VAL A 64 8.44 -1.78 -5.41
C VAL A 64 8.11 -1.57 -6.87
N HIS A 65 9.13 -1.56 -7.71
CA HIS A 65 8.99 -1.44 -9.16
C HIS A 65 9.59 -2.68 -9.83
N CYS A 66 8.87 -3.24 -10.79
CA CYS A 66 9.28 -4.41 -11.54
C CYS A 66 9.56 -4.02 -13.00
N PHE A 67 10.79 -4.30 -13.43
CA PHE A 67 11.30 -3.99 -14.77
C PHE A 67 11.46 -5.27 -15.58
N ARG A 68 11.20 -5.19 -16.89
CA ARG A 68 11.58 -6.26 -17.82
C ARG A 68 13.02 -6.10 -18.28
N SER A 69 13.34 -4.93 -18.82
CA SER A 69 14.69 -4.58 -19.30
C SER A 69 14.80 -3.06 -19.46
N LEU A 70 14.72 -2.32 -18.35
CA LEU A 70 14.84 -0.86 -18.41
C LEU A 70 16.31 -0.48 -18.56
N PRO A 71 16.72 0.19 -19.66
CA PRO A 71 18.07 0.70 -19.74
C PRO A 71 18.24 1.90 -18.80
N ASP A 72 19.46 2.12 -18.36
CA ASP A 72 19.83 3.33 -17.64
C ASP A 72 19.64 4.57 -18.54
N VAL A 73 18.87 5.54 -18.08
CA VAL A 73 18.58 6.78 -18.81
C VAL A 73 19.78 7.74 -18.81
N ASN A 74 20.71 7.56 -17.87
CA ASN A 74 21.90 8.41 -17.74
C ASN A 74 23.13 7.81 -18.47
N ASP A 75 23.04 6.58 -18.97
CA ASP A 75 24.11 5.92 -19.73
C ASP A 75 23.82 6.00 -21.23
N ASP A 76 24.47 6.93 -21.93
CA ASP A 76 24.34 7.12 -23.38
C ASP A 76 24.67 5.85 -24.19
N TYR A 77 25.50 4.96 -23.65
CA TYR A 77 25.88 3.70 -24.30
C TYR A 77 24.98 2.53 -23.93
N GLN A 78 23.97 2.74 -23.07
CA GLN A 78 22.95 1.75 -22.69
C GLN A 78 23.56 0.40 -22.25
N ARG A 79 24.67 0.44 -21.50
CA ARG A 79 25.40 -0.77 -21.09
C ARG A 79 24.78 -1.43 -19.87
N ARG A 80 23.98 -0.66 -19.11
CA ARG A 80 23.33 -1.08 -17.88
C ARG A 80 21.83 -1.28 -18.09
N PHE A 81 21.33 -2.44 -17.66
CA PHE A 81 19.91 -2.79 -17.72
C PHE A 81 19.41 -3.22 -16.33
N PHE A 82 18.28 -2.66 -15.92
CA PHE A 82 17.57 -3.06 -14.72
C PHE A 82 16.50 -4.08 -15.08
N VAL A 83 16.58 -5.24 -14.43
CA VAL A 83 15.65 -6.35 -14.57
C VAL A 83 15.14 -6.79 -13.20
N GLY A 84 13.90 -7.30 -13.17
CA GLY A 84 13.27 -7.83 -11.97
C GLY A 84 12.61 -6.75 -11.10
N CYS A 85 12.11 -7.17 -9.94
CA CYS A 85 11.48 -6.30 -8.96
C CYS A 85 12.50 -5.78 -7.97
N ARG A 86 12.52 -4.46 -7.76
CA ARG A 86 13.39 -3.78 -6.82
C ARG A 86 12.61 -2.79 -5.98
N TRP A 87 13.08 -2.60 -4.76
CA TRP A 87 12.54 -1.57 -3.88
C TRP A 87 13.01 -0.18 -4.33
N VAL A 88 12.17 0.85 -4.15
CA VAL A 88 12.41 2.21 -4.63
C VAL A 88 13.74 2.79 -4.11
N TYR A 89 14.10 2.52 -2.87
CA TYR A 89 15.35 3.01 -2.28
C TYR A 89 16.39 1.90 -2.11
N ASP A 90 16.43 0.94 -3.04
CA ASP A 90 17.45 -0.10 -3.04
C ASP A 90 18.87 0.52 -3.04
N PRO A 91 19.73 0.17 -2.06
CA PRO A 91 21.11 0.68 -1.96
C PRO A 91 22.15 -0.24 -2.61
N PHE A 92 21.77 -1.46 -2.99
CA PHE A 92 22.71 -2.48 -3.49
C PHE A 92 22.95 -2.36 -5.01
N THR A 93 22.07 -1.63 -5.69
CA THR A 93 22.10 -1.44 -7.13
C THR A 93 22.82 -0.15 -7.48
N THR A 94 24.02 -0.25 -8.03
CA THR A 94 24.81 0.91 -8.48
C THR A 94 24.08 1.70 -9.56
N GLY A 95 23.95 3.02 -9.38
CA GLY A 95 23.29 3.94 -10.33
C GLY A 95 21.76 3.94 -10.24
N TYR A 96 21.16 3.14 -9.35
CA TYR A 96 19.71 3.10 -9.21
C TYR A 96 19.15 4.36 -8.55
N ASP A 97 19.94 5.03 -7.71
CA ASP A 97 19.64 6.32 -7.09
C ASP A 97 19.53 7.47 -8.10
N GLU A 98 20.36 7.46 -9.13
CA GLU A 98 20.36 8.48 -10.19
C GLU A 98 19.08 8.45 -11.03
N ILE A 99 18.51 7.27 -11.27
CA ILE A 99 17.29 7.11 -12.08
C ILE A 99 15.98 7.28 -11.27
N ARG A 100 16.05 7.47 -9.94
CA ARG A 100 14.84 7.56 -9.09
C ARG A 100 13.91 8.69 -9.50
N GLY A 101 14.46 9.83 -9.95
CA GLY A 101 13.66 10.96 -10.42
C GLY A 101 12.82 10.64 -11.66
N PHE A 102 13.27 9.71 -12.49
CA PHE A 102 12.52 9.22 -13.65
C PHE A 102 11.47 8.17 -13.26
N LEU A 103 11.80 7.28 -12.31
CA LEU A 103 10.90 6.22 -11.83
C LEU A 103 9.75 6.75 -10.96
N LEU A 104 10.00 7.81 -10.20
CA LEU A 104 9.05 8.40 -9.25
C LEU A 104 8.53 9.76 -9.74
N PRO A 105 7.60 9.79 -10.71
CA PRO A 105 6.96 11.02 -11.13
C PRO A 105 6.19 11.65 -9.95
N ALA A 106 5.95 12.97 -10.02
CA ALA A 106 5.32 13.73 -8.93
C ALA A 106 3.99 13.12 -8.45
N PHE A 107 3.17 12.57 -9.36
CA PHE A 107 1.91 11.95 -8.97
C PHE A 107 2.12 10.71 -8.07
N MET A 108 3.16 9.90 -8.30
CA MET A 108 3.46 8.74 -7.46
C MET A 108 3.89 9.17 -6.06
N ILE A 109 4.72 10.21 -5.96
CA ILE A 109 5.15 10.77 -4.67
C ILE A 109 3.95 11.30 -3.87
N ILE A 110 3.01 11.97 -4.54
CA ILE A 110 1.78 12.44 -3.90
C ILE A 110 0.92 11.27 -3.40
N THR A 111 0.78 10.21 -4.20
CA THR A 111 0.05 9.00 -3.75
C THR A 111 0.73 8.31 -2.56
N GLN A 112 2.06 8.24 -2.54
CA GLN A 112 2.83 7.73 -1.40
C GLN A 112 2.51 8.52 -0.13
N PHE A 113 2.53 9.85 -0.22
CA PHE A 113 2.23 10.72 0.92
C PHE A 113 0.80 10.52 1.46
N PHE A 114 -0.22 10.48 0.60
CA PHE A 114 -1.59 10.32 1.09
C PHE A 114 -1.85 8.91 1.65
N PHE A 115 -1.31 7.86 1.03
CA PHE A 115 -1.48 6.49 1.53
C PHE A 115 -0.69 6.22 2.82
N THR A 116 0.48 6.85 3.00
CA THR A 116 1.19 6.81 4.30
C THR A 116 0.38 7.50 5.40
N LEU A 117 -0.16 8.69 5.14
CA LEU A 117 -1.02 9.38 6.11
C LEU A 117 -2.29 8.58 6.43
N CYS A 118 -2.92 7.97 5.42
CA CYS A 118 -4.09 7.13 5.61
C CYS A 118 -3.78 5.89 6.46
N MET A 119 -2.67 5.20 6.16
CA MET A 119 -2.20 4.05 6.94
C MET A 119 -1.95 4.44 8.40
N ILE A 120 -1.26 5.57 8.65
CA ILE A 120 -1.03 6.08 10.01
C ILE A 120 -2.36 6.42 10.70
N GLY A 121 -3.28 7.09 10.01
CA GLY A 121 -4.58 7.46 10.55
C GLY A 121 -5.42 6.25 10.97
N VAL A 122 -5.42 5.18 10.16
CA VAL A 122 -6.12 3.93 10.50
C VAL A 122 -5.44 3.20 11.65
N LEU A 123 -4.10 3.20 11.72
CA LEU A 123 -3.37 2.61 12.83
C LEU A 123 -3.58 3.34 14.17
N VAL A 124 -3.72 4.67 14.14
CA VAL A 124 -4.02 5.47 15.34
C VAL A 124 -5.48 5.30 15.77
N GLY A 125 -6.40 5.03 14.83
CA GLY A 125 -7.81 4.81 15.12
C GLY A 125 -8.18 3.39 15.60
N LEU A 126 -7.22 2.46 15.54
CA LEU A 126 -7.31 1.08 16.02
C LEU A 126 -7.30 1.04 17.56
#